data_AF-A0A9E2MFR4-F1
#
_entry.id   AF-A0A9E2MFR4-F1
#
_cell.length_a   1.000
_cell.length_b   1.000
_cell.length_c   1.000
_cell.angle_alpha   90.00
_cell.angle_beta   90.00
_cell.angle_gamma   90.00
#
_symmetry.space_group_name_H-M   'P 1'
#
loop_
_entity.id
_entity.type
_entity.pdbx_description
1 polymer ?
#
loop_
_entity_poly.entity_id
_entity_poly.type
_entity_poly.pdbx_seq_one_letter_code
_entity_poly.pdbx_strand_id
1 'polypeptide(L)'
;MIAGFYEQDLIAIILFGIILNFVFSFLFGWYLSLNIGVEEMLLSKGEKQQPFWMILMLLLPFAKVLITLYRVFILQLYFLNQGRTHKDYWIYVTHDNSK
;
A
#
# COMPACT_ATOMS: atom_id res chain seq x y z
N MET A 1 -26.72 -8.09 23.88
CA MET A 1 -26.18 -7.08 22.95
C MET A 1 -25.30 -6.10 23.73
N ILE A 2 -24.09 -6.53 24.12
CA ILE A 2 -23.04 -5.72 24.80
C ILE A 2 -21.62 -6.19 24.38
N ALA A 3 -21.47 -7.32 23.68
CA ALA A 3 -20.17 -7.85 23.25
C ALA A 3 -19.55 -7.12 22.04
N GLY A 4 -20.37 -6.56 21.13
CA GLY A 4 -19.84 -5.89 19.91
C GLY A 4 -19.28 -4.49 20.12
N PHE A 5 -19.65 -3.79 21.21
CA PHE A 5 -19.21 -2.42 21.46
C PHE A 5 -17.76 -2.38 21.95
N TYR A 6 -17.39 -3.31 22.85
CA TYR A 6 -16.02 -3.43 23.37
C TYR A 6 -15.02 -3.91 22.31
N GLU A 7 -15.43 -4.82 21.43
CA GLU A 7 -14.58 -5.30 20.33
C GLU A 7 -14.29 -4.19 19.31
N GLN A 8 -15.31 -3.39 18.99
CA GLN A 8 -15.15 -2.25 18.08
C GLN A 8 -14.23 -1.17 18.65
N ASP A 9 -14.37 -0.83 19.94
CA ASP A 9 -13.49 0.14 20.61
C ASP A 9 -12.04 -0.37 20.70
N LEU A 10 -11.85 -1.67 20.98
CA LEU A 10 -10.52 -2.29 20.97
C LEU A 10 -9.87 -2.21 19.58
N ILE A 11 -10.62 -2.56 18.53
CA ILE A 11 -10.15 -2.47 17.15
C ILE A 11 -9.82 -1.02 16.78
N ALA A 12 -10.62 -0.05 17.21
CA ALA A 12 -10.36 1.37 16.97
C ALA A 12 -9.06 1.84 17.65
N ILE A 13 -8.82 1.44 18.90
CA ILE A 13 -7.57 1.77 19.62
C ILE A 13 -6.36 1.14 18.92
N ILE A 14 -6.46 -0.12 18.49
CA ILE A 14 -5.39 -0.81 17.76
C ILE A 14 -5.10 -0.11 16.43
N LEU A 15 -6.15 0.18 15.65
CA LEU A 15 -6.03 0.90 14.37
C LEU A 15 -5.41 2.29 14.57
N PHE A 16 -5.86 3.01 15.60
CA PHE A 16 -5.31 4.32 15.94
C PHE A 16 -3.82 4.23 16.30
N GLY A 17 -3.42 3.22 17.08
CA GLY A 17 -2.01 2.95 17.39
C GLY A 17 -1.17 2.68 16.14
N ILE A 18 -1.70 1.90 15.19
CA ILE A 18 -1.04 1.63 13.90
C ILE A 18 -0.89 2.90 13.07
N ILE A 19 -1.95 3.71 12.97
CA ILE A 19 -1.92 4.99 12.24
C ILE A 19 -0.93 5.96 12.88
N LEU A 20 -0.94 6.10 14.21
CA LEU A 20 0.03 6.94 14.91
C LEU A 20 1.46 6.47 14.70
N ASN A 21 1.73 5.16 14.77
CA ASN A 21 3.06 4.61 14.51
C ASN A 21 3.54 4.95 13.09
N PHE A 22 2.66 4.84 12.09
CA PHE A 22 2.94 5.24 10.72
C PHE A 22 3.26 6.73 10.61
N VAL A 23 2.45 7.60 11.24
CA VAL A 23 2.66 9.06 11.23
C VAL A 23 4.01 9.42 11.86
N PHE A 24 4.34 8.87 13.04
CA PHE A 24 5.63 9.14 13.69
C PHE A 24 6.80 8.63 12.85
N SER A 25 6.70 7.43 12.27
CA SER A 25 7.74 6.88 11.38
C SER A 25 7.95 7.75 10.15
N PHE A 26 6.88 8.26 9.55
CA PHE A 26 6.94 9.16 8.42
C PHE A 26 7.57 10.51 8.81
N LEU A 27 7.11 11.14 9.89
CA LEU A 27 7.66 12.40 10.40
C LEU A 27 9.15 12.28 10.74
N PHE A 28 9.55 11.16 11.33
CA PHE A 28 10.95 10.88 11.61
C PHE A 28 11.78 10.74 10.33
N GLY A 29 11.31 9.97 9.35
CA GLY A 29 11.96 9.88 8.05
C GLY A 29 12.07 11.22 7.34
N TRP A 30 11.01 12.04 7.40
CA TRP A 30 10.99 13.40 6.87
C TRP A 30 12.00 14.31 7.57
N TYR A 31 12.04 14.27 8.90
CA TYR A 31 13.02 15.00 9.70
C TYR A 31 14.45 14.64 9.32
N LEU A 32 14.77 13.35 9.19
CA LEU A 32 16.09 12.90 8.74
C LEU A 32 16.40 13.39 7.32
N SER A 33 15.42 13.30 6.41
CA SER A 33 15.56 13.78 5.04
C SER A 33 15.85 15.27 4.95
N LEU A 34 15.32 16.10 5.84
CA LEU A 34 15.59 17.54 5.87
C LEU A 34 16.98 17.88 6.40
N ASN A 35 17.52 17.08 7.32
CA ASN A 35 18.80 17.36 7.98
C ASN A 35 20.01 16.73 7.26
N ILE A 36 19.82 15.57 6.63
CA ILE A 36 20.89 14.83 5.94
C ILE A 36 20.79 15.00 4.42
N GLY A 37 19.57 15.16 3.89
CA GLY A 37 19.32 15.09 2.45
C GLY A 37 19.13 13.64 1.96
N VAL A 38 18.17 13.44 1.05
CA VAL A 38 17.81 12.10 0.55
C VAL A 38 18.98 11.40 -0.13
N GLU A 39 19.80 12.15 -0.86
CA GLU A 39 20.96 11.62 -1.59
C GLU A 39 22.02 11.08 -0.63
N GLU A 40 22.38 11.85 0.40
CA GLU A 40 23.32 11.40 1.42
C GLU A 40 22.75 10.24 2.25
N MET A 41 21.44 10.18 2.50
CA MET A 41 20.81 9.01 3.17
C MET A 41 20.90 7.73 2.34
N LEU A 42 20.84 7.82 1.01
CA LEU A 42 20.99 6.66 0.12
C LEU A 42 22.45 6.22 -0.01
N LEU A 43 23.39 7.16 -0.01
CA LEU A 43 24.82 6.91 -0.15
C LEU A 43 25.49 6.48 1.16
N SER A 44 25.04 7.00 2.31
CA SER A 44 25.57 6.68 3.65
C SER A 44 25.05 5.38 4.25
N LYS A 45 24.63 4.42 3.40
CA LYS A 45 24.03 3.15 3.82
C LYS A 45 24.98 2.40 4.78
N GLY A 46 24.65 2.41 6.07
CA GLY A 46 25.45 1.74 7.10
C GLY A 46 25.55 0.22 6.88
N GLU A 47 26.56 -0.42 7.49
CA GLU A 47 26.90 -1.84 7.30
C GLU A 47 25.84 -2.85 7.82
N LYS A 48 24.67 -2.38 8.29
CA LYS A 48 23.61 -3.23 8.80
C LYS A 48 22.95 -3.98 7.64
N GLN A 49 23.33 -5.24 7.45
CA GLN A 49 22.68 -6.13 6.49
C GLN A 49 21.19 -6.26 6.82
N GLN A 50 20.33 -5.80 5.92
CA GLN A 50 18.89 -5.98 6.07
C GLN A 50 18.56 -7.46 5.84
N PRO A 51 17.80 -8.11 6.75
CA PRO A 51 17.41 -9.49 6.56
C PRO A 51 16.48 -9.61 5.34
N PHE A 52 16.68 -10.66 4.54
CA PHE A 52 15.93 -10.91 3.31
C PHE A 52 14.40 -10.88 3.52
N TRP A 53 13.92 -11.37 4.66
CA TRP A 53 12.50 -11.34 5.05
C TRP A 53 11.92 -9.92 5.12
N MET A 54 12.70 -8.93 5.56
CA MET A 54 12.26 -7.55 5.67
C MET A 54 12.12 -6.90 4.29
N ILE A 55 13.02 -7.24 3.36
CA ILE A 55 12.94 -6.81 1.96
C ILE A 55 11.70 -7.40 1.29
N LEU A 56 11.42 -8.69 1.53
CA LEU A 56 10.23 -9.36 0.99
C LEU A 56 8.93 -8.73 1.52
N MET A 57 8.86 -8.44 2.83
CA MET A 57 7.74 -7.73 3.45
C MET A 57 7.54 -6.34 2.87
N LEU A 58 8.62 -5.63 2.53
CA LEU A 58 8.52 -4.32 1.89
C LEU A 58 7.99 -4.43 0.46
N LEU A 59 8.43 -5.43 -0.30
CA LEU A 59 8.10 -5.59 -1.73
C LEU A 59 6.62 -5.94 -1.97
N LEU A 60 6.01 -6.74 -1.09
CA LEU A 60 4.62 -7.19 -1.24
C LEU A 60 3.59 -6.03 -1.34
N PRO A 61 3.59 -5.03 -0.43
CA PRO A 61 2.76 -3.83 -0.57
C PRO A 61 2.96 -3.09 -1.90
N PHE A 62 4.20 -2.88 -2.33
CA PHE A 62 4.47 -2.17 -3.59
C PHE A 62 3.99 -2.96 -4.82
N ALA A 63 4.19 -4.27 -4.84
CA ALA A 63 3.65 -5.14 -5.89
C ALA A 63 2.11 -5.04 -5.96
N LYS A 64 1.43 -4.99 -4.81
CA LYS A 64 -0.02 -4.83 -4.76
C LYS A 64 -0.49 -3.49 -5.32
N VAL A 65 0.26 -2.41 -5.06
CA VAL A 65 0.00 -1.09 -5.65
C VAL A 65 0.13 -1.14 -7.17
N LEU A 66 1.20 -1.77 -7.69
CA LEU A 66 1.39 -1.92 -9.15
C LEU A 66 0.24 -2.68 -9.81
N ILE A 67 -0.22 -3.79 -9.21
CA ILE A 67 -1.38 -4.54 -9.72
C ILE A 67 -2.64 -3.67 -9.74
N THR A 68 -2.84 -2.84 -8.71
CA THR A 68 -3.98 -1.92 -8.62
C THR A 68 -3.90 -0.85 -9.70
N LEU A 69 -2.73 -0.24 -9.90
CA LEU A 69 -2.50 0.75 -10.95
C LEU A 69 -2.73 0.15 -12.34
N TYR A 70 -2.27 -1.06 -12.60
CA TYR A 70 -2.54 -1.78 -13.85
C TYR A 70 -4.03 -2.00 -14.08
N ARG A 71 -4.77 -2.40 -13.03
CA ARG A 71 -6.24 -2.54 -13.09
C ARG A 71 -6.94 -1.23 -13.43
N VAL A 72 -6.56 -0.14 -12.76
CA VAL A 72 -7.10 1.19 -13.03
C VAL A 72 -6.75 1.64 -14.45
N PHE A 73 -5.52 1.38 -14.91
CA PHE A 73 -5.09 1.71 -16.27
C PHE A 73 -5.94 1.03 -17.34
N ILE A 74 -6.22 -0.27 -17.20
CA ILE A 74 -7.12 -0.98 -18.12
C ILE A 74 -8.52 -0.38 -18.09
N LEU A 75 -9.08 -0.15 -16.90
CA LEU A 75 -10.41 0.44 -16.76
C LEU A 75 -10.49 1.80 -17.50
N GLN A 76 -9.52 2.68 -17.26
CA GLN A 76 -9.52 4.03 -17.82
C GLN A 76 -9.33 4.02 -19.34
N LEU A 77 -8.30 3.33 -19.85
CA LEU A 77 -7.95 3.40 -21.27
C LEU A 77 -8.81 2.50 -22.17
N TYR A 78 -9.12 1.28 -21.73
CA TYR A 78 -9.80 0.31 -22.59
C TYR A 78 -11.32 0.34 -22.45
N PHE A 79 -11.84 0.76 -21.29
CA PHE A 79 -13.29 0.78 -21.07
C PHE A 79 -13.85 2.20 -21.12
N LEU A 80 -13.47 3.04 -20.16
CA LEU A 80 -14.11 4.35 -19.99
C LEU A 80 -13.84 5.30 -21.16
N ASN A 81 -12.60 5.36 -21.67
CA ASN A 81 -12.27 6.19 -22.83
C ASN A 81 -12.90 5.70 -24.14
N GLN A 82 -13.36 4.45 -24.22
CA GLN A 82 -14.07 3.90 -25.37
C GLN A 82 -15.60 3.95 -25.22
N GLY A 83 -16.10 4.58 -24.14
CA GLY A 83 -17.53 4.66 -23.84
C GLY A 83 -18.14 3.37 -23.28
N ARG A 84 -17.32 2.38 -22.90
CA ARG A 84 -17.78 1.14 -22.25
C ARG A 84 -18.06 1.39 -20.77
N THR A 85 -18.93 0.55 -20.19
CA THR A 85 -19.37 0.73 -18.81
C THR A 85 -18.46 0.01 -17.83
N HIS A 86 -18.51 0.42 -16.56
CA HIS A 86 -17.83 -0.28 -15.46
C HIS A 86 -18.25 -1.75 -15.35
N LYS A 87 -19.46 -2.10 -15.82
CA LYS A 87 -19.98 -3.48 -15.87
C LYS A 87 -19.18 -4.33 -16.86
N ASP A 88 -18.81 -3.77 -18.02
CA ASP A 88 -18.03 -4.48 -19.03
C ASP A 88 -16.61 -4.77 -18.52
N TYR A 89 -16.01 -3.82 -17.78
CA TYR A 89 -14.73 -4.04 -17.11
C TYR A 89 -14.81 -5.15 -16.05
N TRP A 90 -15.89 -5.17 -15.26
CA TRP A 90 -16.10 -6.23 -14.27
C TRP A 90 -16.15 -7.61 -14.95
N ILE A 91 -16.93 -7.74 -16.02
CA ILE A 91 -17.03 -8.98 -16.80
C ILE A 91 -15.66 -9.40 -17.36
N TYR A 92 -14.85 -8.44 -17.83
CA TYR A 92 -13.49 -8.71 -18.31
C TYR A 92 -12.55 -9.23 -17.21
N VAL A 93 -12.58 -8.62 -16.02
CA VAL A 93 -11.72 -9.04 -14.89
C VAL A 93 -12.14 -10.39 -14.32
N THR A 94 -13.45 -10.70 -14.35
CA THR A 94 -13.99 -11.97 -13.86
C THR A 94 -14.16 -13.01 -14.96
N HIS A 95 -13.68 -12.74 -16.18
CA HIS A 95 -13.76 -13.70 -17.27
C HIS A 95 -12.76 -14.81 -16.96
N ASP A 96 -13.29 -15.96 -16.56
CA ASP A 96 -12.48 -17.11 -16.20
C ASP A 96 -11.89 -17.69 -17.50
N ASN A 97 -10.64 -17.34 -17.80
CA ASN A 97 -9.84 -17.97 -18.85
C ASN A 97 -9.29 -19.33 -18.38
N SER A 98 -10.09 -20.08 -17.62
CA SER A 98 -9.82 -21.47 -17.27
C SER A 98 -10.26 -22.36 -18.44
N LYS A 99 -9.36 -22.56 -19.40
CA LYS A 99 -9.34 -23.81 -20.17
C LYS A 99 -8.36 -24.77 -19.51
#